data_AF-A0A3M8KUK0-F1
#
_entry.id   AF-A0A3M8KUK0-F1
#
_cell.length_a   1.000
_cell.length_b   1.000
_cell.length_c   1.000
_cell.angle_alpha   90.00
_cell.angle_beta   90.00
_cell.angle_gamma   90.00
#
_symmetry.space_group_name_H-M   'P 1'
#
loop_
_entity.id
_entity.type
_entity.pdbx_description
1 polymer ?
#
loop_
_entity_poly.entity_id
_entity_poly.type
_entity_poly.pdbx_seq_one_letter_code
_entity_poly.pdbx_strand_id
1 'polypeptide(L)'
;MDYALLVLFGILTIVAVASVAPKLGVAAPLVLVVIGTACSFIPALPPIEFPPGLILSLVLPPILYAAAVNVPLVDLRRNIKPIAGLSVLLVIVSALATGLLFYWLLPALSLPAAIALGAVISPPDAVAATSIAKRLGLPPRLVTVLEGEGLVNDASALVLLRSAVAATAGSVALWEVVGGFVLAAVVAIVVGLVIGHLTVWVRSKLLNPVLNTTVSFAVPFLAYLPADELQASGVLAVVVAGLVTGHQSAKHFNAQIRISERVNWRTVQFVLENGVFLLMGLELKTLVVQVRDESSLLQAIGFGLLATGLLIVVRIAFVVPLIALLRRDQRRAAQAGKDLESAIRHLDRPKSEAADAPARMSAPTTGRARRFLVRRRADVDSLTADGLGWRGGAVLAWSGMRGVVTLAAAESLPDIPYRAQLVLIAFIVAIVTLLVQGSTLPVLIKALRIVGTDSGADRQELATLVRQVSAKGLAALDNPNLVQKNGAPFDPAVMDRVRADSQLIGESLREQANVDEAEPPGFAGLDTTEEPSAVDDSAATIGPHQQHRTLRLRVLRAERDALLEARATGAFSSRVMERAQHMIDLEESRLAQLSDDDF
;
A
#
# COMPACT_ATOMS: atom_id res chain seq x y z
N MET A 1 31.31 19.46 5.70
CA MET A 1 30.21 20.08 4.94
C MET A 1 29.11 20.40 5.91
N ASP A 2 28.47 21.56 5.77
CA ASP A 2 27.23 21.85 6.50
C ASP A 2 26.20 20.77 6.13
N TYR A 3 25.56 20.11 7.09
CA TYR A 3 24.59 19.03 6.82
C TYR A 3 23.50 19.49 5.82
N ALA A 4 23.21 20.79 5.79
CA ALA A 4 22.35 21.44 4.81
C ALA A 4 22.79 21.23 3.35
N LEU A 5 24.09 21.33 3.04
CA LEU A 5 24.61 21.13 1.68
C LEU A 5 24.50 19.67 1.25
N LEU A 6 24.69 18.73 2.18
CA LEU A 6 24.55 17.30 1.91
C LEU A 6 23.09 16.96 1.59
N VAL A 7 22.16 17.45 2.41
CA VAL A 7 20.72 17.28 2.17
C VAL A 7 20.30 17.91 0.84
N LEU A 8 20.74 19.13 0.55
CA LEU A 8 20.45 19.80 -0.72
C LEU A 8 20.99 19.01 -1.92
N PHE A 9 22.27 18.58 -1.86
CA PHE A 9 22.88 17.76 -2.91
C PHE A 9 22.13 16.44 -3.09
N GLY A 10 21.76 15.78 -1.99
CA GLY A 10 20.97 14.56 -1.99
C GLY A 10 19.63 14.74 -2.69
N ILE A 11 18.86 15.77 -2.34
CA ILE A 11 17.56 16.07 -2.97
C ILE A 11 17.73 16.37 -4.46
N LEU A 12 18.70 17.21 -4.84
CA LEU A 12 18.96 17.53 -6.26
C LEU A 12 19.36 16.27 -7.05
N THR A 13 20.17 15.40 -6.47
CA THR A 13 20.56 14.11 -7.08
C THR A 13 19.36 13.20 -7.26
N ILE A 14 18.50 13.07 -6.24
CA ILE A 14 17.27 12.28 -6.31
C ILE A 14 16.37 12.78 -7.44
N VAL A 15 16.13 14.09 -7.52
CA VAL A 15 15.27 14.68 -8.56
C VAL A 15 15.86 14.48 -9.95
N ALA A 16 17.16 14.75 -10.11
CA ALA A 16 17.86 14.54 -11.38
C ALA A 16 17.75 13.08 -11.83
N VAL A 17 18.06 12.12 -10.96
CA VAL A 17 18.01 10.70 -11.29
C VAL A 17 16.57 10.23 -11.56
N ALA A 18 15.61 10.62 -10.72
CA ALA A 18 14.21 10.22 -10.90
C ALA A 18 13.59 10.77 -12.20
N SER A 19 14.06 11.91 -12.71
CA SER A 19 13.63 12.46 -14.00
C SER A 19 14.21 11.72 -15.23
N VAL A 20 15.39 11.10 -15.07
CA VAL A 20 16.12 10.43 -16.16
C VAL A 20 15.88 8.91 -16.16
N ALA A 21 15.80 8.28 -14.99
CA ALA A 21 15.70 6.82 -14.86
C ALA A 21 14.51 6.20 -15.62
N PRO A 22 13.29 6.79 -15.63
CA PRO A 22 12.17 6.28 -16.42
C PRO A 22 12.44 6.26 -17.92
N LYS A 23 13.22 7.23 -18.43
CA LYS A 23 13.63 7.33 -19.84
C LYS A 23 14.62 6.23 -20.23
N LEU A 24 15.47 5.83 -19.29
CA LEU A 24 16.43 4.72 -19.45
C LEU A 24 15.78 3.35 -19.26
N GLY A 25 14.54 3.29 -18.79
CA GLY A 25 13.85 2.04 -18.53
C GLY A 25 14.25 1.34 -17.23
N VAL A 26 15.00 2.01 -16.36
CA VAL A 26 15.55 1.48 -15.10
C VAL A 26 14.85 2.13 -13.90
N ALA A 27 14.75 1.42 -12.77
CA ALA A 27 14.20 1.99 -11.54
C ALA A 27 15.19 2.99 -10.90
N ALA A 28 14.69 4.16 -10.46
CA ALA A 28 15.50 5.22 -9.87
C ALA A 28 16.35 4.77 -8.66
N PRO A 29 15.84 3.93 -7.72
CA PRO A 29 16.65 3.32 -6.67
C PRO A 29 17.96 2.68 -7.13
N LEU A 30 17.93 1.93 -8.24
CA LEU A 30 19.10 1.22 -8.76
C LEU A 30 20.19 2.21 -9.20
N VAL A 31 19.77 3.27 -9.89
CA VAL A 31 20.67 4.31 -10.39
C VAL A 31 21.24 5.13 -9.23
N LEU A 32 20.44 5.39 -8.19
CA LEU A 32 20.89 6.12 -6.99
C LEU A 32 21.94 5.34 -6.19
N VAL A 33 21.79 4.03 -6.03
CA VAL A 33 22.81 3.20 -5.38
C VAL A 33 24.13 3.25 -6.15
N VAL A 34 24.09 3.16 -7.49
CA VAL A 34 25.28 3.24 -8.34
C VAL A 34 25.94 4.61 -8.26
N ILE A 35 25.16 5.69 -8.32
CA ILE A 35 25.68 7.07 -8.21
C ILE A 35 26.23 7.32 -6.81
N GLY A 36 25.52 6.95 -5.75
CA GLY A 36 25.99 7.05 -4.38
C GLY A 36 27.30 6.29 -4.17
N THR A 37 27.38 5.08 -4.73
CA THR A 37 28.62 4.27 -4.73
C THR A 37 29.75 5.02 -5.42
N ALA A 38 29.54 5.52 -6.64
CA ALA A 38 30.56 6.27 -7.37
C ALA A 38 30.99 7.55 -6.61
N CYS A 39 30.03 8.27 -6.02
CA CYS A 39 30.29 9.46 -5.21
C CYS A 39 31.08 9.13 -3.94
N SER A 40 30.86 7.97 -3.31
CA SER A 40 31.60 7.57 -2.10
C SER A 40 33.13 7.56 -2.32
N PHE A 41 33.58 7.26 -3.54
CA PHE A 41 35.01 7.23 -3.88
C PHE A 41 35.64 8.62 -4.08
N ILE A 42 34.84 9.69 -4.20
CA ILE A 42 35.34 11.06 -4.39
C ILE A 42 35.99 11.54 -3.08
N PRO A 43 37.30 11.86 -3.06
CA PRO A 43 38.03 12.25 -1.84
C PRO A 43 37.54 13.55 -1.18
N ALA A 44 36.84 14.40 -1.92
CA ALA A 44 36.35 15.70 -1.45
C ALA A 44 35.09 15.59 -0.57
N LEU A 45 34.41 14.45 -0.55
CA LEU A 45 33.22 14.23 0.29
C LEU A 45 33.66 13.66 1.66
N PRO A 46 33.21 14.24 2.79
CA PRO A 46 33.48 13.68 4.10
C PRO A 46 32.82 12.30 4.24
N PRO A 47 33.40 11.37 5.04
CA PRO A 47 32.75 10.10 5.33
C PRO A 47 31.40 10.38 6.01
N ILE A 48 30.35 9.80 5.46
CA ILE A 48 28.99 9.91 5.96
C ILE A 48 28.75 8.65 6.78
N GLU A 49 28.58 8.81 8.09
CA GLU A 49 28.15 7.75 8.99
C GLU A 49 26.77 8.13 9.52
N PHE A 50 25.73 7.41 9.10
CA PHE A 50 24.39 7.63 9.64
C PHE A 50 24.14 6.72 10.84
N PRO A 51 23.74 7.27 12.01
CA PRO A 51 23.37 6.46 13.15
C PRO A 51 22.26 5.46 12.79
N PRO A 52 22.48 4.16 12.94
CA PRO A 52 21.56 3.12 12.45
C PRO A 52 20.17 3.21 13.09
N GLY A 53 20.15 3.54 14.38
CA GLY A 53 18.91 3.75 15.13
C GLY A 53 18.01 4.81 14.51
N LEU A 54 18.57 5.86 13.89
CA LEU A 54 17.78 6.90 13.23
C LEU A 54 17.11 6.38 11.96
N ILE A 55 17.71 5.48 11.19
CA ILE A 55 17.05 4.92 10.00
C ILE A 55 15.82 4.10 10.44
N LEU A 56 15.97 3.28 11.48
CA LEU A 56 14.89 2.43 12.00
C LEU A 56 13.78 3.22 12.70
N SER A 57 14.11 4.28 13.43
CA SER A 57 13.13 5.05 14.23
C SER A 57 12.57 6.29 13.52
N LEU A 58 13.33 6.91 12.60
CA LEU A 58 12.95 8.16 11.93
C LEU A 58 12.50 7.95 10.49
N VAL A 59 13.20 7.11 9.72
CA VAL A 59 12.99 6.99 8.27
C VAL A 59 12.02 5.87 7.92
N LEU A 60 12.16 4.71 8.58
CA LEU A 60 11.34 3.54 8.30
C LEU A 60 9.85 3.72 8.63
N PRO A 61 9.44 4.29 9.79
CA PRO A 61 8.03 4.42 10.12
C PRO A 61 7.23 5.25 9.10
N PRO A 62 7.68 6.44 8.64
CA PRO A 62 7.01 7.18 7.58
C PRO A 62 6.87 6.40 6.27
N ILE A 63 7.91 5.68 5.82
CA ILE A 63 7.86 4.88 4.58
C ILE A 63 6.80 3.77 4.70
N LEU A 64 6.82 3.02 5.80
CA LEU A 64 5.88 1.92 6.03
C LEU A 64 4.44 2.42 6.17
N TYR A 65 4.24 3.55 6.85
CA TYR A 65 2.93 4.16 6.96
C TYR A 65 2.40 4.60 5.59
N ALA A 66 3.23 5.28 4.79
CA ALA A 66 2.86 5.72 3.44
C ALA A 66 2.49 4.53 2.53
N ALA A 67 3.23 3.42 2.64
CA ALA A 67 2.91 2.19 1.93
C ALA A 67 1.59 1.57 2.44
N ALA A 68 1.41 1.46 3.76
CA ALA A 68 0.26 0.82 4.38
C ALA A 68 -1.07 1.55 4.15
N VAL A 69 -1.09 2.89 4.18
CA VAL A 69 -2.32 3.70 4.00
C VAL A 69 -2.96 3.48 2.64
N ASN A 70 -2.16 3.16 1.62
CA ASN A 70 -2.65 2.98 0.25
C ASN A 70 -3.06 1.54 -0.06
N VAL A 71 -2.89 0.59 0.87
CA VAL A 71 -3.17 -0.83 0.62
C VAL A 71 -4.67 -1.13 0.80
N PRO A 72 -5.35 -1.67 -0.23
CA PRO A 72 -6.75 -2.05 -0.10
C PRO A 72 -6.93 -3.24 0.86
N LEU A 73 -7.50 -2.97 2.04
CA LEU A 73 -7.68 -3.99 3.09
C LEU A 73 -8.48 -5.22 2.64
N VAL A 74 -9.43 -5.04 1.71
CA VAL A 74 -10.23 -6.15 1.16
C VAL A 74 -9.36 -7.12 0.37
N ASP A 75 -8.44 -6.61 -0.47
CA ASP A 75 -7.55 -7.43 -1.29
C ASP A 75 -6.44 -8.06 -0.44
N LEU A 76 -5.95 -7.34 0.57
CA LEU A 76 -5.04 -7.89 1.58
C LEU A 76 -5.67 -9.11 2.27
N ARG A 77 -6.91 -8.96 2.76
CA ARG A 77 -7.65 -10.06 3.41
C ARG A 77 -7.86 -11.25 2.47
N ARG A 78 -8.18 -11.01 1.19
CA ARG A 78 -8.34 -12.06 0.17
C ARG A 78 -7.04 -12.83 -0.07
N ASN A 79 -5.90 -12.19 0.15
CA ASN A 79 -4.56 -12.75 -0.08
C ASN A 79 -3.77 -12.97 1.22
N ILE A 80 -4.44 -13.10 2.36
CA ILE A 80 -3.74 -13.24 3.66
C ILE A 80 -2.88 -14.51 3.72
N LYS A 81 -3.30 -15.61 3.07
CA LYS A 81 -2.54 -16.87 3.02
C LYS A 81 -1.17 -16.71 2.32
N PRO A 82 -1.09 -16.25 1.05
CA PRO A 82 0.20 -16.04 0.42
C PRO A 82 1.03 -14.98 1.14
N ILE A 83 0.41 -13.89 1.59
CA ILE A 83 1.13 -12.81 2.30
C ILE A 83 1.75 -13.32 3.60
N ALA A 84 0.99 -13.99 4.48
CA ALA A 84 1.52 -14.54 5.72
C ALA A 84 2.61 -15.61 5.45
N GLY A 85 2.46 -16.42 4.41
CA GLY A 85 3.47 -17.38 4.00
C GLY A 85 4.79 -16.72 3.61
N LEU A 86 4.76 -15.66 2.81
CA LEU A 86 5.95 -14.96 2.33
C LEU A 86 6.56 -14.01 3.39
N SER A 87 5.72 -13.33 4.17
CA SER A 87 6.18 -12.34 5.16
C SER A 87 6.65 -12.93 6.48
N VAL A 88 6.12 -14.08 6.89
CA VAL A 88 6.44 -14.67 8.20
C VAL A 88 7.20 -15.97 8.02
N LEU A 89 6.60 -16.96 7.37
CA LEU A 89 7.18 -18.30 7.29
C LEU A 89 8.45 -18.32 6.44
N LEU A 90 8.43 -17.70 5.26
CA LEU A 90 9.62 -17.60 4.40
C LEU A 90 10.74 -16.79 5.07
N VAL A 91 10.42 -15.74 5.83
CA VAL A 91 11.40 -14.96 6.60
C VAL A 91 12.09 -15.83 7.63
N ILE A 92 11.33 -16.58 8.44
CA ILE A 92 11.88 -17.52 9.43
C ILE A 92 12.76 -18.58 8.77
N VAL A 93 12.26 -19.23 7.70
CA VAL A 93 13.00 -20.27 6.98
C VAL A 93 14.30 -19.70 6.37
N SER A 94 14.23 -18.51 5.78
CA SER A 94 15.40 -17.85 5.18
C SER A 94 16.43 -17.49 6.25
N ALA A 95 16.00 -16.93 7.37
CA ALA A 95 16.87 -16.54 8.47
C ALA A 95 17.55 -17.74 9.14
N LEU A 96 16.82 -18.85 9.33
CA LEU A 96 17.42 -20.08 9.84
C LEU A 96 18.41 -20.68 8.84
N ALA A 97 18.08 -20.72 7.55
CA ALA A 97 18.95 -21.27 6.52
C ALA A 97 20.26 -20.47 6.39
N THR A 98 20.18 -19.14 6.30
CA THR A 98 21.37 -18.28 6.23
C THR A 98 22.09 -18.20 7.57
N GLY A 99 21.39 -18.23 8.70
CA GLY A 99 22.02 -18.29 10.01
C GLY A 99 22.83 -19.57 10.21
N LEU A 100 22.28 -20.73 9.82
CA LEU A 100 23.03 -21.99 9.83
C LEU A 100 24.24 -21.95 8.89
N LEU A 101 24.11 -21.33 7.71
CA LEU A 101 25.22 -21.11 6.80
C LEU A 101 26.34 -20.30 7.48
N PHE A 102 26.03 -19.16 8.10
CA PHE A 102 27.05 -18.33 8.75
C PHE A 102 27.65 -18.99 9.99
N TYR A 103 26.85 -19.73 10.76
CA TYR A 103 27.36 -20.52 11.89
C TYR A 103 28.43 -21.53 11.46
N TRP A 104 28.25 -22.15 10.28
CA TRP A 104 29.24 -23.07 9.71
C TRP A 104 30.48 -22.37 9.14
N LEU A 105 30.31 -21.18 8.55
CA LEU A 105 31.39 -20.45 7.89
C LEU A 105 32.25 -19.62 8.86
N LEU A 106 31.68 -19.20 10.00
CA LEU A 106 32.31 -18.32 10.98
C LEU A 106 32.36 -19.00 12.36
N PRO A 107 33.43 -19.74 12.69
CA PRO A 107 33.49 -20.58 13.88
C PRO A 107 33.36 -19.85 15.22
N ALA A 108 33.73 -18.57 15.28
CA ALA A 108 33.60 -17.75 16.50
C ALA A 108 32.20 -17.14 16.66
N LEU A 109 31.29 -17.34 15.71
CA LEU A 109 29.93 -16.82 15.76
C LEU A 109 29.03 -17.81 16.52
N SER A 110 28.31 -17.33 17.54
CA SER A 110 27.30 -18.16 18.21
C SER A 110 26.10 -18.41 17.30
N LEU A 111 25.40 -19.55 17.48
CA LEU A 111 24.22 -19.86 16.68
C LEU A 111 23.13 -18.75 16.75
N PRO A 112 22.81 -18.16 17.92
CA PRO A 112 21.85 -17.07 17.98
C PRO A 112 22.33 -15.80 17.25
N ALA A 113 23.63 -15.47 17.32
CA ALA A 113 24.19 -14.35 16.55
C ALA A 113 24.15 -14.62 15.03
N ALA A 114 24.35 -15.88 14.61
CA ALA A 114 24.22 -16.29 13.22
C ALA A 114 22.78 -16.14 12.71
N ILE A 115 21.80 -16.59 13.50
CA ILE A 115 20.37 -16.44 13.20
C ILE A 115 19.98 -14.96 13.19
N ALA A 116 20.55 -14.13 14.07
CA ALA A 116 20.36 -12.68 14.05
C ALA A 116 20.79 -12.06 12.71
N LEU A 117 21.99 -12.40 12.20
CA LEU A 117 22.41 -11.97 10.86
C LEU A 117 21.48 -12.55 9.77
N GLY A 118 21.07 -13.81 9.91
CA GLY A 118 20.12 -14.42 8.97
C GLY A 118 18.80 -13.65 8.93
N ALA A 119 18.30 -13.22 10.08
CA ALA A 119 17.10 -12.39 10.21
C ALA A 119 17.28 -11.04 9.51
N VAL A 120 18.44 -10.40 9.65
CA VAL A 120 18.77 -9.13 8.98
C VAL A 120 18.68 -9.20 7.45
N ILE A 121 19.22 -10.26 6.83
CA ILE A 121 19.29 -10.39 5.36
C ILE A 121 18.07 -11.08 4.74
N SER A 122 17.15 -11.58 5.56
CA SER A 122 15.99 -12.34 5.11
C SER A 122 14.89 -11.52 4.41
N PRO A 123 14.51 -10.30 4.88
CA PRO A 123 13.39 -9.55 4.34
C PRO A 123 13.69 -9.03 2.95
N PRO A 124 12.81 -9.28 1.98
CA PRO A 124 12.86 -8.59 0.70
C PRO A 124 12.27 -7.17 0.80
N ASP A 125 12.88 -6.23 0.12
CA ASP A 125 12.30 -4.92 -0.16
C ASP A 125 11.25 -5.01 -1.26
N ALA A 126 9.98 -4.89 -0.86
CA ALA A 126 8.87 -4.89 -1.79
C ALA A 126 8.77 -3.60 -2.60
N VAL A 127 9.37 -2.49 -2.20
CA VAL A 127 9.10 -1.19 -2.84
C VAL A 127 9.76 -1.12 -4.22
N ALA A 128 11.01 -1.59 -4.33
CA ALA A 128 11.66 -1.76 -5.62
C ALA A 128 10.89 -2.74 -6.53
N ALA A 129 10.36 -3.83 -5.97
CA ALA A 129 9.63 -4.84 -6.75
C ALA A 129 8.28 -4.32 -7.25
N THR A 130 7.55 -3.63 -6.38
CA THR A 130 6.21 -3.12 -6.65
C THR A 130 6.24 -1.93 -7.61
N SER A 131 7.27 -1.08 -7.55
CA SER A 131 7.46 0.00 -8.52
C SER A 131 7.69 -0.55 -9.95
N ILE A 132 8.55 -1.56 -10.10
CA ILE A 132 8.75 -2.27 -11.37
C ILE A 132 7.46 -2.97 -11.81
N ALA A 133 6.76 -3.61 -10.88
CA ALA A 133 5.52 -4.34 -11.15
C ALA A 133 4.40 -3.43 -11.67
N LYS A 134 4.16 -2.30 -11.00
CA LYS A 134 3.16 -1.29 -11.39
C LYS A 134 3.50 -0.68 -12.75
N ARG A 135 4.77 -0.35 -12.98
CA ARG A 135 5.23 0.23 -14.26
C ARG A 135 5.02 -0.72 -15.44
N LEU A 136 5.21 -2.02 -15.24
CA LEU A 136 5.02 -3.03 -16.29
C LEU A 136 3.58 -3.56 -16.37
N GLY A 137 2.64 -3.01 -15.61
CA GLY A 137 1.23 -3.39 -15.65
C GLY A 137 0.97 -4.81 -15.15
N LEU A 138 1.72 -5.30 -14.16
CA LEU A 138 1.47 -6.62 -13.59
C LEU A 138 0.06 -6.71 -12.96
N PRO A 139 -0.56 -7.91 -12.94
CA PRO A 139 -1.88 -8.11 -12.36
C PRO A 139 -1.98 -7.56 -10.93
N PRO A 140 -3.11 -6.92 -10.56
CA PRO A 140 -3.26 -6.21 -9.29
C PRO A 140 -3.02 -7.13 -8.11
N ARG A 141 -3.52 -8.37 -8.17
CA ARG A 141 -3.34 -9.35 -7.11
C ARG A 141 -1.86 -9.66 -6.85
N LEU A 142 -1.03 -9.74 -7.89
CA LEU A 142 0.40 -9.96 -7.74
C LEU A 142 1.06 -8.75 -7.09
N VAL A 143 0.67 -7.53 -7.49
CA VAL A 143 1.11 -6.29 -6.84
C VAL A 143 0.71 -6.26 -5.37
N THR A 144 -0.54 -6.59 -5.02
CA THR A 144 -1.02 -6.65 -3.63
C THR A 144 -0.27 -7.69 -2.80
N VAL A 145 0.06 -8.85 -3.37
CA VAL A 145 0.86 -9.86 -2.65
C VAL A 145 2.28 -9.36 -2.41
N LEU A 146 2.90 -8.70 -3.39
CA LEU A 146 4.23 -8.11 -3.23
C LEU A 146 4.24 -6.96 -2.21
N GLU A 147 3.27 -6.05 -2.27
CA GLU A 147 3.12 -4.97 -1.29
C GLU A 147 2.88 -5.53 0.11
N GLY A 148 1.94 -6.48 0.24
CA GLY A 148 1.64 -7.14 1.51
C GLY A 148 2.84 -7.91 2.07
N GLU A 149 3.66 -8.51 1.20
CA GLU A 149 4.89 -9.18 1.59
C GLU A 149 5.82 -8.21 2.34
N GLY A 150 6.10 -7.07 1.71
CA GLY A 150 6.99 -6.01 2.22
C GLY A 150 6.50 -5.22 3.42
N LEU A 151 5.19 -5.21 3.68
CA LEU A 151 4.66 -4.53 4.85
C LEU A 151 4.90 -5.32 6.14
N VAL A 152 4.94 -6.65 6.07
CA VAL A 152 4.93 -7.52 7.26
C VAL A 152 6.28 -8.24 7.47
N ASN A 153 7.10 -8.37 6.43
CA ASN A 153 8.39 -9.06 6.51
C ASN A 153 9.42 -8.34 7.40
N ASP A 154 9.49 -7.01 7.34
CA ASP A 154 10.39 -6.18 8.14
C ASP A 154 10.08 -6.35 9.63
N ALA A 155 8.79 -6.37 9.97
CA ALA A 155 8.34 -6.65 11.32
C ALA A 155 8.79 -8.04 11.78
N SER A 156 8.58 -9.05 10.94
CA SER A 156 8.93 -10.44 11.26
C SER A 156 10.43 -10.63 11.46
N ALA A 157 11.26 -9.98 10.63
CA ALA A 157 12.71 -10.04 10.77
C ALA A 157 13.24 -9.26 11.97
N LEU A 158 12.72 -8.06 12.25
CA LEU A 158 13.17 -7.32 13.44
C LEU A 158 12.79 -8.03 14.74
N VAL A 159 11.62 -8.66 14.81
CA VAL A 159 11.25 -9.48 15.98
C VAL A 159 12.14 -10.72 16.08
N LEU A 160 12.44 -11.38 14.95
CA LEU A 160 13.35 -12.53 14.94
C LEU A 160 14.79 -12.13 15.33
N LEU A 161 15.28 -10.99 14.84
CA LEU A 161 16.56 -10.39 15.20
C LEU A 161 16.65 -10.14 16.71
N ARG A 162 15.66 -9.45 17.28
CA ARG A 162 15.62 -9.18 18.74
C ARG A 162 15.59 -10.45 19.56
N SER A 163 14.79 -11.44 19.14
CA SER A 163 14.70 -12.73 19.81
C SER A 163 16.02 -13.50 19.75
N ALA A 164 16.71 -13.46 18.61
CA ALA A 164 18.00 -14.10 18.40
C ALA A 164 19.11 -13.40 19.21
N VAL A 165 19.10 -12.07 19.27
CA VAL A 165 20.02 -11.28 20.12
C VAL A 165 19.73 -11.53 21.60
N ALA A 166 18.47 -11.58 22.04
CA ALA A 166 18.15 -11.91 23.42
C ALA A 166 18.67 -13.31 23.83
N ALA A 167 18.62 -14.28 22.90
CA ALA A 167 19.15 -15.61 23.09
C ALA A 167 20.69 -15.69 23.11
N THR A 168 21.44 -14.61 22.80
CA THR A 168 22.89 -14.58 23.04
C THR A 168 23.22 -14.35 24.51
N ALA A 169 22.32 -13.70 25.27
CA ALA A 169 22.52 -13.38 26.68
C ALA A 169 22.29 -14.57 27.62
N GLY A 170 21.71 -15.67 27.14
CA GLY A 170 21.47 -16.88 27.93
C GLY A 170 20.74 -17.98 27.16
N SER A 171 20.66 -19.17 27.75
CA SER A 171 19.89 -20.27 27.18
C SER A 171 18.39 -20.00 27.32
N VAL A 172 17.72 -19.66 26.20
CA VAL A 172 16.28 -19.43 26.15
C VAL A 172 15.60 -20.67 25.56
N ALA A 173 14.50 -21.11 26.15
CA ALA A 173 13.75 -22.24 25.59
C ALA A 173 13.08 -21.83 24.26
N LEU A 174 13.02 -22.72 23.27
CA LEU A 174 12.41 -22.42 21.97
C LEU A 174 10.97 -21.91 22.09
N TRP A 175 10.21 -22.44 23.06
CA TRP A 175 8.83 -22.01 23.30
C TRP A 175 8.72 -20.58 23.83
N GLU A 176 9.70 -20.10 24.60
CA GLU A 176 9.75 -18.72 25.08
C GLU A 176 10.05 -17.75 23.93
N VAL A 177 10.93 -18.14 22.99
CA VAL A 177 11.21 -17.36 21.78
C VAL A 177 9.96 -17.28 20.89
N VAL A 178 9.29 -18.39 20.63
CA VAL A 178 8.06 -18.42 19.83
C VAL A 178 6.92 -17.67 20.53
N GLY A 179 6.75 -17.87 21.84
CA GLY A 179 5.76 -17.15 22.65
C GLY A 179 6.01 -15.65 22.68
N GLY A 180 7.27 -15.23 22.86
CA GLY A 180 7.70 -13.84 22.80
C GLY A 180 7.45 -13.21 21.43
N PHE A 181 7.75 -13.94 20.35
CA PHE A 181 7.45 -13.51 18.98
C PHE A 181 5.95 -13.26 18.78
N VAL A 182 5.10 -14.20 19.18
CA VAL A 182 3.64 -14.08 19.04
C VAL A 182 3.11 -12.95 19.91
N LEU A 183 3.59 -12.82 21.15
CA LEU A 183 3.20 -11.75 22.06
C LEU A 183 3.57 -10.38 21.49
N ALA A 184 4.81 -10.21 21.03
CA ALA A 184 5.29 -8.97 20.41
C ALA A 184 4.45 -8.59 19.18
N ALA A 185 4.06 -9.56 18.35
CA ALA A 185 3.20 -9.32 17.20
C ALA A 185 1.78 -8.90 17.62
N VAL A 186 1.18 -9.59 18.61
CA VAL A 186 -0.15 -9.26 19.13
C VAL A 186 -0.17 -7.86 19.77
N VAL A 187 0.81 -7.54 20.62
CA VAL A 187 0.92 -6.22 21.25
C VAL A 187 1.07 -5.13 20.19
N ALA A 188 1.92 -5.32 19.18
CA ALA A 188 2.06 -4.36 18.09
C ALA A 188 0.76 -4.17 17.29
N ILE A 189 0.02 -5.24 17.01
CA ILE A 189 -1.29 -5.15 16.36
C ILE A 189 -2.28 -4.35 17.23
N VAL A 190 -2.33 -4.62 18.54
CA VAL A 190 -3.23 -3.90 19.45
C VAL A 190 -2.87 -2.41 19.51
N VAL A 191 -1.58 -2.06 19.68
CA VAL A 191 -1.11 -0.67 19.68
C VAL A 191 -1.45 0.01 18.37
N GLY A 192 -1.16 -0.62 17.22
CA GLY A 192 -1.47 -0.08 15.90
C GLY A 192 -2.98 0.12 15.68
N LEU A 193 -3.82 -0.80 16.16
CA LEU A 193 -5.28 -0.66 16.10
C LEU A 193 -5.76 0.53 16.94
N VAL A 194 -5.27 0.66 18.17
CA VAL A 194 -5.63 1.75 19.10
C VAL A 194 -5.21 3.10 18.52
N ILE A 195 -3.94 3.23 18.13
CA ILE A 195 -3.40 4.47 17.56
C ILE A 195 -4.08 4.81 16.24
N GLY A 196 -4.30 3.83 15.35
CA GLY A 196 -5.01 4.02 14.09
C GLY A 196 -6.44 4.55 14.28
N HIS A 197 -7.23 3.96 15.18
CA HIS A 197 -8.59 4.44 15.45
C HIS A 197 -8.61 5.81 16.13
N LEU A 198 -7.73 6.01 17.12
CA LEU A 198 -7.62 7.27 17.85
C LEU A 198 -7.25 8.43 16.92
N THR A 199 -6.23 8.24 16.09
CA THR A 199 -5.75 9.26 15.16
C THR A 199 -6.77 9.56 14.07
N VAL A 200 -7.46 8.56 13.51
CA VAL A 200 -8.59 8.80 12.59
C VAL A 200 -9.69 9.62 13.27
N TRP A 201 -10.04 9.30 14.52
CA TRP A 201 -11.05 10.05 15.26
C TRP A 201 -10.62 11.51 15.50
N VAL A 202 -9.38 11.76 15.95
CA VAL A 202 -8.85 13.13 16.12
C VAL A 202 -8.86 13.87 14.79
N ARG A 203 -8.30 13.26 13.74
CA ARG A 203 -8.17 13.85 12.40
C ARG A 203 -9.54 14.11 11.76
N SER A 204 -10.55 13.29 12.03
CA SER A 204 -11.91 13.49 11.51
C SER A 204 -12.57 14.79 12.01
N LYS A 205 -12.07 15.36 13.11
CA LYS A 205 -12.53 16.66 13.64
C LYS A 205 -11.78 17.86 13.05
N LEU A 206 -10.66 17.62 12.36
CA LEU A 206 -9.83 18.66 11.77
C LEU A 206 -10.25 18.86 10.31
N LEU A 207 -11.08 19.88 10.06
CA LEU A 207 -11.57 20.20 8.72
C LEU A 207 -10.49 20.82 7.81
N ASN A 208 -9.50 21.49 8.40
CA ASN A 208 -8.39 22.11 7.67
C ASN A 208 -7.41 21.04 7.16
N PRO A 209 -7.16 20.93 5.84
CA PRO A 209 -6.26 19.92 5.27
C PRO A 209 -4.81 19.99 5.76
N VAL A 210 -4.30 21.19 6.03
CA VAL A 210 -2.92 21.39 6.51
C VAL A 210 -2.78 20.84 7.93
N LEU A 211 -3.66 21.24 8.86
CA LEU A 211 -3.65 20.73 10.23
C LEU A 211 -3.82 19.21 10.27
N ASN A 212 -4.73 18.68 9.44
CA ASN A 212 -4.96 17.25 9.33
C ASN A 212 -3.71 16.49 8.85
N THR A 213 -3.04 17.01 7.82
CA THR A 213 -1.80 16.44 7.28
C THR A 213 -0.68 16.50 8.31
N THR A 214 -0.53 17.61 9.04
CA THR A 214 0.48 17.75 10.09
C THR A 214 0.32 16.68 11.17
N VAL A 215 -0.91 16.42 11.63
CA VAL A 215 -1.19 15.30 12.54
C VAL A 215 -0.87 13.96 11.87
N SER A 216 -1.17 13.80 10.58
CA SER A 216 -0.82 12.58 9.84
C SER A 216 0.67 12.27 9.93
N PHE A 217 1.56 13.27 9.77
CA PHE A 217 3.02 13.06 9.87
C PHE A 217 3.48 12.56 11.24
N ALA A 218 2.72 12.82 12.30
CA ALA A 218 2.99 12.29 13.64
C ALA A 218 2.53 10.83 13.84
N VAL A 219 1.54 10.35 13.06
CA VAL A 219 0.93 9.02 13.23
C VAL A 219 1.94 7.87 13.21
N PRO A 220 2.93 7.80 12.28
CA PRO A 220 3.91 6.72 12.29
C PRO A 220 4.70 6.68 13.60
N PHE A 221 5.11 7.83 14.13
CA PHE A 221 5.88 7.88 15.37
C PHE A 221 5.03 7.56 16.60
N LEU A 222 3.77 8.01 16.62
CA LEU A 222 2.81 7.67 17.66
C LEU A 222 2.48 6.17 17.72
N ALA A 223 2.58 5.46 16.59
CA ALA A 223 2.42 4.01 16.55
C ALA A 223 3.72 3.28 16.89
N TYR A 224 4.86 3.77 16.37
CA TYR A 224 6.17 3.12 16.53
C TYR A 224 6.67 3.18 17.97
N LEU A 225 6.75 4.38 18.57
CA LEU A 225 7.44 4.60 19.85
C LEU A 225 6.80 3.80 21.01
N PRO A 226 5.47 3.83 21.23
CA PRO A 226 4.88 3.08 22.34
C PRO A 226 4.98 1.56 22.15
N ALA A 227 4.90 1.08 20.90
CA ALA A 227 5.10 -0.34 20.63
C ALA A 227 6.54 -0.76 20.89
N ASP A 228 7.52 0.08 20.53
CA ASP A 228 8.93 -0.19 20.77
C ASP A 228 9.29 -0.20 22.27
N GLU A 229 8.74 0.74 23.05
CA GLU A 229 8.87 0.78 24.52
C GLU A 229 8.30 -0.49 25.19
N LEU A 230 7.21 -1.04 24.65
CA LEU A 230 6.62 -2.30 25.11
C LEU A 230 7.36 -3.55 24.59
N GLN A 231 8.55 -3.38 24.01
CA GLN A 231 9.35 -4.44 23.37
C GLN A 231 8.61 -5.18 22.24
N ALA A 232 7.56 -4.56 21.69
CA ALA A 232 6.81 -5.08 20.55
C ALA A 232 7.40 -4.55 19.22
N SER A 233 6.86 -5.03 18.09
CA SER A 233 7.29 -4.56 16.77
C SER A 233 6.69 -3.18 16.45
N GLY A 234 7.47 -2.11 16.65
CA GLY A 234 7.08 -0.75 16.26
C GLY A 234 6.71 -0.65 14.77
N VAL A 235 7.45 -1.33 13.90
CA VAL A 235 7.17 -1.46 12.46
C VAL A 235 5.77 -2.05 12.20
N LEU A 236 5.40 -3.15 12.85
CA LEU A 236 4.07 -3.75 12.68
C LEU A 236 2.95 -2.83 13.19
N ALA A 237 3.18 -2.13 14.31
CA ALA A 237 2.20 -1.19 14.85
C ALA A 237 1.92 -0.04 13.86
N VAL A 238 2.96 0.49 13.21
CA VAL A 238 2.85 1.53 12.16
C VAL A 238 2.04 1.02 10.97
N VAL A 239 2.34 -0.18 10.49
CA VAL A 239 1.64 -0.79 9.34
C VAL A 239 0.16 -0.98 9.67
N VAL A 240 -0.16 -1.48 10.86
CA VAL A 240 -1.55 -1.65 11.30
C VAL A 240 -2.25 -0.28 11.42
N ALA A 241 -1.60 0.73 12.01
CA ALA A 241 -2.16 2.08 12.09
C ALA A 241 -2.42 2.69 10.69
N GLY A 242 -1.50 2.47 9.75
CA GLY A 242 -1.66 2.88 8.35
C GLY A 242 -2.82 2.17 7.65
N LEU A 243 -2.93 0.84 7.80
CA LEU A 243 -4.04 0.05 7.24
C LEU A 243 -5.41 0.49 7.78
N VAL A 244 -5.49 0.76 9.09
CA VAL A 244 -6.70 1.30 9.73
C VAL A 244 -7.05 2.67 9.18
N THR A 245 -6.05 3.55 9.04
CA THR A 245 -6.25 4.90 8.51
C THR A 245 -6.71 4.89 7.06
N GLY A 246 -6.04 4.13 6.19
CA GLY A 246 -6.40 3.95 4.79
C GLY A 246 -7.84 3.44 4.63
N HIS A 247 -8.21 2.42 5.39
CA HIS A 247 -9.57 1.86 5.34
C HIS A 247 -10.65 2.85 5.79
N GLN A 248 -10.41 3.61 6.86
CA GLN A 248 -11.38 4.53 7.43
C GLN A 248 -11.43 5.91 6.75
N SER A 249 -10.40 6.26 5.97
CA SER A 249 -10.28 7.56 5.28
C SER A 249 -11.49 7.90 4.40
N ALA A 250 -12.03 6.92 3.65
CA ALA A 250 -13.18 7.11 2.77
C ALA A 250 -14.48 7.42 3.54
N LYS A 251 -14.57 6.98 4.80
CA LYS A 251 -15.73 7.25 5.64
C LYS A 251 -15.63 8.57 6.41
N HIS A 252 -14.45 8.89 6.94
CA HIS A 252 -14.32 9.98 7.91
C HIS A 252 -13.67 11.26 7.38
N PHE A 253 -12.87 11.20 6.32
CA PHE A 253 -12.22 12.40 5.77
C PHE A 253 -13.05 13.02 4.64
N ASN A 254 -12.84 14.29 4.32
CA ASN A 254 -13.41 14.92 3.12
C ASN A 254 -12.45 14.75 1.93
N ALA A 255 -12.87 15.11 0.72
CA ALA A 255 -12.04 15.00 -0.47
C ALA A 255 -10.71 15.77 -0.38
N GLN A 256 -10.75 17.02 0.10
CA GLN A 256 -9.55 17.87 0.20
C GLN A 256 -8.48 17.25 1.11
N ILE A 257 -8.87 16.72 2.28
CA ILE A 257 -7.96 16.03 3.19
C ILE A 257 -7.37 14.79 2.51
N ARG A 258 -8.19 13.97 1.83
CA ARG A 258 -7.72 12.75 1.14
C ARG A 258 -6.74 13.07 0.02
N ILE A 259 -7.04 14.08 -0.81
CA ILE A 259 -6.18 14.49 -1.91
C ILE A 259 -4.85 15.03 -1.35
N SER A 260 -4.91 15.93 -0.37
CA SER A 260 -3.73 16.51 0.27
C SER A 260 -2.85 15.44 0.92
N GLU A 261 -3.44 14.53 1.70
CA GLU A 261 -2.73 13.42 2.36
C GLU A 261 -2.04 12.52 1.32
N ARG A 262 -2.73 12.14 0.24
CA ARG A 262 -2.17 11.28 -0.81
C ARG A 262 -0.97 11.94 -1.50
N VAL A 263 -1.07 13.21 -1.86
CA VAL A 263 0.03 13.96 -2.51
C VAL A 263 1.21 14.10 -1.56
N ASN A 264 0.96 14.52 -0.32
CA ASN A 264 2.01 14.77 0.66
C ASN A 264 2.77 13.48 1.02
N TRP A 265 2.06 12.38 1.29
CA TRP A 265 2.71 11.10 1.60
C TRP A 265 3.45 10.51 0.41
N ARG A 266 2.94 10.66 -0.82
CA ARG A 266 3.67 10.23 -2.02
C ARG A 266 5.00 10.97 -2.14
N THR A 267 5.01 12.28 -1.88
CA THR A 267 6.23 13.09 -1.90
C THR A 267 7.20 12.69 -0.79
N VAL A 268 6.71 12.54 0.45
CA VAL A 268 7.54 12.10 1.58
C VAL A 268 8.14 10.71 1.33
N GLN A 269 7.32 9.75 0.92
CA GLN A 269 7.78 8.40 0.58
C GLN A 269 8.83 8.44 -0.52
N PHE A 270 8.60 9.19 -1.60
CA PHE A 270 9.55 9.33 -2.70
C PHE A 270 10.90 9.87 -2.22
N VAL A 271 10.93 10.94 -1.43
CA VAL A 271 12.18 11.53 -0.93
C VAL A 271 12.90 10.59 0.02
N LEU A 272 12.17 10.01 0.99
CA LEU A 272 12.77 9.11 1.98
C LEU A 272 13.32 7.85 1.32
N GLU A 273 12.52 7.15 0.51
CA GLU A 273 12.91 5.91 -0.15
C GLU A 273 14.16 6.09 -1.03
N ASN A 274 14.13 7.07 -1.96
CA ASN A 274 15.26 7.37 -2.83
C ASN A 274 16.46 7.92 -2.03
N GLY A 275 16.20 8.67 -0.97
CA GLY A 275 17.20 9.14 -0.03
C GLY A 275 17.98 7.98 0.58
N VAL A 276 17.30 6.96 1.10
CA VAL A 276 18.04 5.86 1.72
C VAL A 276 18.80 5.00 0.70
N PHE A 277 18.30 4.83 -0.52
CA PHE A 277 19.10 4.19 -1.58
C PHE A 277 20.36 4.97 -1.95
N LEU A 278 20.30 6.30 -1.97
CA LEU A 278 21.47 7.14 -2.17
C LEU A 278 22.45 7.02 -1.00
N LEU A 279 21.95 7.05 0.25
CA LEU A 279 22.76 6.89 1.46
C LEU A 279 23.46 5.53 1.49
N MET A 280 22.73 4.47 1.16
CA MET A 280 23.28 3.12 1.03
C MET A 280 24.48 3.10 0.08
N GLY A 281 24.36 3.71 -1.11
CA GLY A 281 25.50 3.82 -2.03
C GLY A 281 26.69 4.58 -1.43
N LEU A 282 26.43 5.68 -0.71
CA LEU A 282 27.46 6.52 -0.11
C LEU A 282 28.25 5.82 1.02
N GLU A 283 27.62 4.89 1.75
CA GLU A 283 28.25 4.15 2.85
C GLU A 283 29.20 3.02 2.40
N LEU A 284 29.10 2.55 1.14
CA LEU A 284 29.87 1.37 0.68
C LEU A 284 31.38 1.50 0.91
N LYS A 285 31.98 2.66 0.60
CA LYS A 285 33.43 2.85 0.77
C LYS A 285 33.83 2.74 2.24
N THR A 286 33.06 3.33 3.14
CA THR A 286 33.35 3.29 4.58
C THR A 286 33.36 1.85 5.08
N LEU A 287 32.36 1.06 4.69
CA LEU A 287 32.26 -0.37 5.04
C LEU A 287 33.42 -1.20 4.46
N VAL A 288 33.80 -0.93 3.21
CA VAL A 288 34.93 -1.62 2.55
C VAL A 288 36.25 -1.33 3.25
N VAL A 289 36.48 -0.08 3.67
CA VAL A 289 37.70 0.31 4.39
C VAL A 289 37.73 -0.35 5.77
N GLN A 290 36.65 -0.29 6.54
CA GLN A 290 36.57 -0.92 7.86
C GLN A 290 36.85 -2.43 7.80
N VAL A 291 36.23 -3.15 6.86
CA VAL A 291 36.46 -4.60 6.74
C VAL A 291 37.87 -4.92 6.26
N ARG A 292 38.46 -4.10 5.39
CA ARG A 292 39.84 -4.33 4.93
C ARG A 292 40.84 -4.27 6.07
N ASP A 293 40.58 -3.45 7.08
CA ASP A 293 41.45 -3.28 8.23
C ASP A 293 41.26 -4.39 9.28
N GLU A 294 40.05 -4.97 9.39
CA GLU A 294 39.71 -5.97 10.41
C GLU A 294 39.67 -7.43 9.91
N SER A 295 39.47 -7.68 8.60
CA SER A 295 39.13 -9.00 8.07
C SER A 295 39.42 -9.15 6.55
N SER A 296 39.23 -10.35 6.00
CA SER A 296 39.42 -10.58 4.57
C SER A 296 38.23 -10.08 3.76
N LEU A 297 38.44 -9.01 2.98
CA LEU A 297 37.44 -8.45 2.05
C LEU A 297 36.90 -9.51 1.08
N LEU A 298 37.77 -10.35 0.52
CA LEU A 298 37.41 -11.35 -0.47
C LEU A 298 36.51 -12.44 0.14
N GLN A 299 36.75 -12.82 1.40
CA GLN A 299 35.88 -13.75 2.13
C GLN A 299 34.52 -13.13 2.40
N ALA A 300 34.46 -11.87 2.84
CA ALA A 300 33.19 -11.15 3.05
C ALA A 300 32.33 -11.11 1.77
N ILE A 301 32.97 -10.81 0.63
CA ILE A 301 32.31 -10.84 -0.68
C ILE A 301 31.82 -12.25 -1.04
N GLY A 302 32.67 -13.26 -0.87
CA GLY A 302 32.31 -14.65 -1.13
C GLY A 302 31.11 -15.12 -0.29
N PHE A 303 31.09 -14.79 1.01
CA PHE A 303 30.00 -15.13 1.92
C PHE A 303 28.71 -14.38 1.57
N GLY A 304 28.79 -13.10 1.21
CA GLY A 304 27.64 -12.32 0.73
C GLY A 304 27.02 -12.89 -0.55
N LEU A 305 27.84 -13.27 -1.53
CA LEU A 305 27.38 -13.92 -2.77
C LEU A 305 26.77 -15.30 -2.51
N LEU A 306 27.37 -16.10 -1.63
CA LEU A 306 26.85 -17.41 -1.26
C LEU A 306 25.51 -17.30 -0.54
N ALA A 307 25.39 -16.37 0.42
CA ALA A 307 24.14 -16.08 1.12
C ALA A 307 23.06 -15.60 0.15
N THR A 308 23.41 -14.75 -0.83
CA THR A 308 22.51 -14.32 -1.90
C THR A 308 21.99 -15.50 -2.71
N GLY A 309 22.87 -16.40 -3.14
CA GLY A 309 22.49 -17.61 -3.87
C GLY A 309 21.54 -18.50 -3.04
N LEU A 310 21.87 -18.75 -1.77
CA LEU A 310 21.04 -19.53 -0.86
C LEU A 310 19.65 -18.91 -0.68
N LEU A 311 19.58 -17.59 -0.47
CA LEU A 311 18.33 -16.85 -0.32
C LEU A 311 17.43 -16.93 -1.57
N ILE A 312 18.01 -16.89 -2.76
CA ILE A 312 17.28 -17.08 -4.03
C ILE A 312 16.73 -18.51 -4.11
N VAL A 313 17.56 -19.52 -3.79
CA VAL A 313 17.15 -20.93 -3.80
C VAL A 313 16.02 -21.18 -2.81
N VAL A 314 16.16 -20.70 -1.57
CA VAL A 314 15.13 -20.83 -0.52
C VAL A 314 13.82 -20.19 -0.97
N ARG A 315 13.86 -18.99 -1.55
CA ARG A 315 12.66 -18.31 -2.06
C ARG A 315 11.98 -19.10 -3.17
N ILE A 316 12.73 -19.60 -4.15
CA ILE A 316 12.18 -20.43 -5.24
C ILE A 316 11.57 -21.72 -4.68
N ALA A 317 12.30 -22.43 -3.81
CA ALA A 317 11.86 -23.67 -3.19
C ALA A 317 10.58 -23.49 -2.35
N PHE A 318 10.39 -22.31 -1.75
CA PHE A 318 9.19 -21.98 -0.97
C PHE A 318 8.00 -21.57 -1.85
N VAL A 319 8.23 -20.76 -2.89
CA VAL A 319 7.15 -20.25 -3.74
C VAL A 319 6.51 -21.34 -4.58
N VAL A 320 7.27 -22.33 -5.05
CA VAL A 320 6.72 -23.45 -5.84
C VAL A 320 5.57 -24.21 -5.14
N PRO A 321 5.76 -24.75 -3.90
CA PRO A 321 4.67 -25.41 -3.19
C PRO A 321 3.56 -24.45 -2.78
N LEU A 322 3.88 -23.19 -2.46
CA LEU A 322 2.87 -22.17 -2.16
C LEU A 322 1.91 -21.98 -3.35
N ILE A 323 2.43 -21.81 -4.56
CA ILE A 323 1.60 -21.66 -5.77
C ILE A 323 0.78 -22.91 -6.05
N ALA A 324 1.33 -24.11 -5.82
CA ALA A 324 0.58 -25.35 -5.95
C ALA A 324 -0.61 -25.41 -4.96
N LEU A 325 -0.42 -24.94 -3.73
CA LEU A 325 -1.48 -24.84 -2.72
C LEU A 325 -2.55 -23.81 -3.12
N LEU A 326 -2.15 -22.63 -3.60
CA LEU A 326 -3.08 -21.59 -4.05
C LEU A 326 -3.92 -22.04 -5.25
N ARG A 327 -3.34 -22.82 -6.17
CA ARG A 327 -4.08 -23.41 -7.30
C ARG A 327 -5.12 -24.42 -6.84
N ARG A 328 -4.83 -25.21 -5.80
CA ARG A 328 -5.81 -26.12 -5.18
C ARG A 328 -6.96 -25.34 -4.56
N ASP A 329 -6.65 -24.25 -3.85
CA ASP A 329 -7.65 -23.36 -3.26
C ASP A 329 -8.53 -22.70 -4.34
N GLN A 330 -7.95 -22.25 -5.46
CA GLN A 330 -8.70 -21.70 -6.60
C GLN A 330 -9.68 -22.72 -7.19
N ARG A 331 -9.26 -23.97 -7.39
CA ARG A 331 -10.14 -25.04 -7.89
C ARG A 331 -11.31 -25.31 -6.94
N ARG A 332 -11.05 -25.32 -5.63
CA ARG A 332 -12.09 -25.47 -4.60
C ARG A 332 -13.05 -24.28 -4.59
N ALA A 333 -12.52 -23.06 -4.71
CA ALA A 333 -13.32 -21.84 -4.77
C ALA A 333 -14.24 -21.83 -6.00
N ALA A 334 -13.72 -22.23 -7.18
CA ALA A 334 -14.52 -22.32 -8.40
C ALA A 334 -15.73 -23.26 -8.25
N GLN A 335 -15.57 -24.36 -7.52
CA GLN A 335 -16.69 -25.27 -7.22
C GLN A 335 -17.68 -24.64 -6.24
N ALA A 336 -17.18 -24.08 -5.13
CA ALA A 336 -18.01 -23.41 -4.13
C ALA A 336 -18.80 -22.20 -4.69
N GLY A 337 -18.27 -21.52 -5.72
CA GLY A 337 -18.95 -20.44 -6.41
C GLY A 337 -20.24 -20.89 -7.11
N LYS A 338 -20.24 -22.10 -7.70
CA LYS A 338 -21.45 -22.69 -8.31
C LYS A 338 -22.52 -22.97 -7.26
N ASP A 339 -22.12 -23.53 -6.13
CA ASP A 339 -23.01 -23.82 -5.00
C ASP A 339 -23.62 -22.53 -4.45
N LEU A 340 -22.80 -21.48 -4.30
CA LEU A 340 -23.24 -20.19 -3.79
C LEU A 340 -24.21 -19.47 -4.74
N GLU A 341 -23.99 -19.57 -6.04
CA GLU A 341 -24.90 -19.06 -7.06
C GLU A 341 -26.27 -19.77 -7.01
N SER A 342 -26.29 -21.08 -6.74
CA SER A 342 -27.55 -21.80 -6.52
C SER A 342 -28.27 -21.29 -5.26
N ALA A 343 -27.55 -21.07 -4.16
CA ALA A 343 -28.12 -20.56 -2.91
C ALA A 343 -28.66 -19.13 -3.04
N ILE A 344 -27.95 -18.23 -3.74
CA ILE A 344 -28.43 -16.87 -4.02
C ILE A 344 -29.70 -16.91 -4.88
N ARG A 345 -29.74 -17.74 -5.92
CA ARG A 345 -30.96 -17.94 -6.74
C ARG A 345 -32.16 -18.43 -5.92
N HIS A 346 -31.94 -19.32 -4.95
CA HIS A 346 -33.01 -19.76 -4.05
C HIS A 346 -33.54 -18.65 -3.14
N LEU A 347 -32.69 -17.70 -2.74
CA LEU A 347 -33.07 -16.52 -1.98
C LEU A 347 -33.82 -15.46 -2.81
N ASP A 348 -33.47 -15.33 -4.08
CA ASP A 348 -34.09 -14.38 -5.02
C ASP A 348 -35.35 -14.95 -5.70
N ARG A 349 -35.78 -16.19 -5.38
CA ARG A 349 -37.04 -16.73 -5.89
C ARG A 349 -38.22 -15.85 -5.46
N PRO A 350 -39.08 -15.41 -6.41
CA PRO A 350 -40.22 -14.58 -6.08
C PRO A 350 -41.18 -15.32 -5.14
N LYS A 351 -41.66 -14.64 -4.10
CA LYS A 351 -42.65 -15.16 -3.13
C LYS A 351 -43.92 -15.74 -3.78
N SER A 352 -44.18 -15.44 -5.06
CA SER A 352 -45.33 -15.95 -5.82
C SER A 352 -45.31 -17.46 -6.07
N GLU A 353 -44.15 -18.14 -5.97
CA GLU A 353 -44.06 -19.62 -6.08
C GLU A 353 -44.03 -20.33 -4.71
N ALA A 354 -43.89 -19.59 -3.61
CA ALA A 354 -43.82 -20.14 -2.26
C ALA A 354 -45.19 -20.28 -1.57
N ALA A 355 -46.28 -20.14 -2.33
CA ALA A 355 -47.65 -20.16 -1.82
C ALA A 355 -48.11 -21.53 -1.29
N ASP A 356 -47.41 -22.63 -1.61
CA ASP A 356 -47.73 -23.99 -1.16
C ASP A 356 -46.86 -24.53 0.00
N ALA A 357 -45.97 -23.72 0.58
CA ALA A 357 -45.12 -24.15 1.69
C ALA A 357 -45.75 -23.78 3.06
N PRO A 358 -45.87 -24.72 4.02
CA PRO A 358 -46.53 -24.45 5.30
C PRO A 358 -45.78 -23.36 6.08
N ALA A 359 -46.56 -22.42 6.62
CA ALA A 359 -46.16 -21.16 7.25
C ALA A 359 -45.36 -21.31 8.57
N ARG A 360 -44.22 -21.98 8.53
CA ARG A 360 -43.24 -22.06 9.62
C ARG A 360 -41.84 -21.80 9.09
N MET A 361 -41.53 -20.53 8.78
CA MET A 361 -40.19 -19.90 8.76
C MET A 361 -40.16 -18.67 7.83
N SER A 362 -41.05 -17.70 8.02
CA SER A 362 -40.85 -16.36 7.44
C SER A 362 -40.02 -15.52 8.42
N ALA A 363 -38.71 -15.72 8.44
CA ALA A 363 -37.81 -14.94 9.29
C ALA A 363 -37.40 -13.62 8.60
N PRO A 364 -37.42 -12.46 9.30
CA PRO A 364 -36.97 -11.16 8.78
C PRO A 364 -35.43 -11.01 8.69
N THR A 365 -34.67 -12.10 8.80
CA THR A 365 -33.20 -12.13 8.90
C THR A 365 -32.45 -12.09 7.56
N THR A 366 -33.17 -12.01 6.42
CA THR A 366 -32.62 -12.20 5.07
C THR A 366 -31.60 -11.14 4.64
N GLY A 367 -31.66 -9.90 5.15
CA GLY A 367 -30.74 -8.84 4.72
C GLY A 367 -29.28 -9.03 5.14
N ARG A 368 -29.01 -9.65 6.30
CA ARG A 368 -27.62 -9.95 6.75
C ARG A 368 -27.08 -11.20 6.07
N ALA A 369 -27.90 -12.26 6.00
CA ALA A 369 -27.53 -13.50 5.32
C ALA A 369 -27.24 -13.27 3.83
N ARG A 370 -28.10 -12.49 3.14
CA ARG A 370 -27.89 -12.11 1.74
C ARG A 370 -26.58 -11.33 1.53
N ARG A 371 -26.31 -10.31 2.36
CA ARG A 371 -25.06 -9.54 2.30
C ARG A 371 -23.83 -10.43 2.50
N PHE A 372 -23.89 -11.39 3.41
CA PHE A 372 -22.81 -12.35 3.63
C PHE A 372 -22.58 -13.25 2.39
N LEU A 373 -23.63 -13.78 1.79
CA LEU A 373 -23.53 -14.63 0.60
C LEU A 373 -23.00 -13.86 -0.62
N VAL A 374 -23.51 -12.64 -0.87
CA VAL A 374 -23.02 -11.78 -1.95
C VAL A 374 -21.54 -11.44 -1.78
N ARG A 375 -21.12 -11.08 -0.56
CA ARG A 375 -19.70 -10.81 -0.25
C ARG A 375 -18.83 -12.04 -0.48
N ARG A 376 -19.30 -13.22 -0.07
CA ARG A 376 -18.58 -14.47 -0.25
C ARG A 376 -18.48 -14.88 -1.72
N ARG A 377 -19.48 -14.53 -2.54
CA ARG A 377 -19.46 -14.74 -4.00
C ARG A 377 -18.43 -13.85 -4.66
N ALA A 378 -18.44 -12.56 -4.33
CA ALA A 378 -17.45 -11.62 -4.84
C ALA A 378 -16.00 -12.02 -4.47
N ASP A 379 -15.80 -12.55 -3.25
CA ASP A 379 -14.50 -13.10 -2.84
C ASP A 379 -14.08 -14.30 -3.70
N VAL A 380 -15.01 -15.21 -4.01
CA VAL A 380 -14.75 -16.37 -4.89
C VAL A 380 -14.45 -15.94 -6.32
N ASP A 381 -15.24 -15.02 -6.86
CA ASP A 381 -15.12 -14.54 -8.24
C ASP A 381 -13.76 -13.88 -8.46
N SER A 382 -13.34 -13.03 -7.51
CA SER A 382 -12.00 -12.42 -7.50
C SER A 382 -10.88 -13.47 -7.45
N LEU A 383 -11.02 -14.53 -6.63
CA LEU A 383 -10.02 -15.59 -6.56
C LEU A 383 -9.89 -16.39 -7.87
N THR A 384 -10.99 -16.57 -8.59
CA THR A 384 -11.04 -17.30 -9.87
C THR A 384 -10.59 -16.46 -11.06
N ALA A 385 -10.95 -15.18 -11.11
CA ALA A 385 -10.57 -14.28 -12.20
C ALA A 385 -9.07 -13.97 -12.19
N ASP A 386 -8.52 -13.66 -11.00
CA ASP A 386 -7.11 -13.26 -10.84
C ASP A 386 -6.23 -14.39 -10.30
N GLY A 387 -6.37 -15.61 -10.83
CA GLY A 387 -5.60 -16.75 -10.33
C GLY A 387 -4.08 -16.55 -10.45
N LEU A 388 -3.34 -16.66 -9.33
CA LEU A 388 -1.86 -16.72 -9.32
C LEU A 388 -1.37 -17.98 -10.07
N GLY A 389 -1.12 -17.81 -11.37
CA GLY A 389 -0.53 -18.83 -12.23
C GLY A 389 0.95 -19.10 -11.92
N TRP A 390 1.55 -20.03 -12.66
CA TRP A 390 2.97 -20.37 -12.48
C TRP A 390 3.87 -19.21 -12.93
N ARG A 391 3.41 -18.43 -13.92
CA ARG A 391 4.06 -17.19 -14.38
C ARG A 391 4.11 -16.15 -13.26
N GLY A 392 2.99 -15.93 -12.57
CA GLY A 392 2.93 -15.07 -11.38
C GLY A 392 3.82 -15.59 -10.26
N GLY A 393 3.84 -16.91 -10.05
CA GLY A 393 4.77 -17.58 -9.13
C GLY A 393 6.25 -17.35 -9.45
N ALA A 394 6.64 -17.41 -10.72
CA ALA A 394 8.02 -17.14 -11.14
C ALA A 394 8.43 -15.69 -10.86
N VAL A 395 7.55 -14.72 -11.12
CA VAL A 395 7.78 -13.31 -10.76
C VAL A 395 7.88 -13.13 -9.25
N LEU A 396 6.99 -13.77 -8.49
CA LEU A 396 7.01 -13.73 -7.02
C LEU A 396 8.30 -14.32 -6.45
N ALA A 397 8.79 -15.41 -7.03
CA ALA A 397 10.05 -16.04 -6.63
C ALA A 397 11.28 -15.17 -6.97
N TRP A 398 11.25 -14.43 -8.07
CA TRP A 398 12.38 -13.61 -8.53
C TRP A 398 12.39 -12.18 -7.99
N SER A 399 11.28 -11.68 -7.45
CA SER A 399 11.09 -10.30 -6.98
C SER A 399 11.65 -10.02 -5.58
N GLY A 400 12.34 -10.97 -4.95
CA GLY A 400 12.89 -10.83 -3.60
C GLY A 400 14.15 -9.98 -3.52
N MET A 401 14.13 -8.74 -4.02
CA MET A 401 15.24 -7.79 -3.85
C MET A 401 15.42 -7.48 -2.37
N ARG A 402 16.64 -7.34 -1.84
CA ARG A 402 16.88 -6.87 -0.46
C ARG A 402 17.21 -5.38 -0.54
N GLY A 403 16.86 -4.64 0.50
CA GLY A 403 16.95 -3.19 0.45
C GLY A 403 17.42 -2.58 1.75
N VAL A 404 16.98 -1.34 1.94
CA VAL A 404 17.40 -0.42 3.00
C VAL A 404 17.29 -1.00 4.41
N VAL A 405 16.20 -1.72 4.68
CA VAL A 405 15.94 -2.28 6.02
C VAL A 405 16.98 -3.32 6.41
N THR A 406 17.49 -4.10 5.45
CA THR A 406 18.59 -5.03 5.66
C THR A 406 19.83 -4.31 6.17
N LEU A 407 20.17 -3.16 5.61
CA LEU A 407 21.35 -2.40 6.04
C LEU A 407 21.15 -1.80 7.44
N ALA A 408 20.03 -1.12 7.65
CA ALA A 408 19.73 -0.50 8.94
C ALA A 408 19.68 -1.54 10.08
N ALA A 409 19.12 -2.73 9.80
CA ALA A 409 19.09 -3.83 10.75
C ALA A 409 20.49 -4.45 10.96
N ALA A 410 21.34 -4.55 9.92
CA ALA A 410 22.70 -5.07 10.05
C ALA A 410 23.54 -4.22 11.00
N GLU A 411 23.44 -2.90 10.85
CA GLU A 411 24.17 -1.97 11.69
C GLU A 411 23.65 -1.92 13.14
N SER A 412 22.41 -2.35 13.38
CA SER A 412 21.86 -2.50 14.73
C SER A 412 22.38 -3.75 15.47
N LEU A 413 23.19 -4.59 14.82
CA LEU A 413 23.80 -5.75 15.47
C LEU A 413 24.67 -5.30 16.66
N PRO A 414 24.56 -5.99 17.81
CA PRO A 414 25.40 -5.71 18.97
C PRO A 414 26.89 -5.97 18.65
N ASP A 415 27.77 -5.57 19.56
CA ASP A 415 29.19 -5.85 19.42
C ASP A 415 29.46 -7.35 19.54
N ILE A 416 29.57 -8.01 18.38
CA ILE A 416 29.76 -9.45 18.22
C ILE A 416 30.98 -9.71 17.32
N PRO A 417 31.59 -10.90 17.40
CA PRO A 417 32.68 -11.26 16.51
C PRO A 417 32.30 -11.02 15.05
N TYR A 418 33.25 -10.48 14.28
CA TYR A 418 33.10 -10.18 12.86
C TYR A 418 32.10 -9.07 12.51
N ARG A 419 31.66 -8.21 13.44
CA ARG A 419 30.62 -7.18 13.20
C ARG A 419 30.78 -6.45 11.86
N ALA A 420 31.94 -5.84 11.59
CA ALA A 420 32.17 -5.12 10.33
C ALA A 420 32.01 -6.03 9.10
N GLN A 421 32.52 -7.27 9.17
CA GLN A 421 32.37 -8.27 8.12
C GLN A 421 30.91 -8.67 7.90
N LEU A 422 30.12 -8.84 8.96
CA LEU A 422 28.70 -9.19 8.90
C LEU A 422 27.87 -8.06 8.28
N VAL A 423 28.17 -6.80 8.63
CA VAL A 423 27.54 -5.62 8.04
C VAL A 423 27.85 -5.56 6.54
N LEU A 424 29.11 -5.75 6.14
CA LEU A 424 29.46 -5.79 4.71
C LEU A 424 28.79 -6.95 3.98
N ILE A 425 28.67 -8.14 4.59
CA ILE A 425 27.92 -9.26 4.01
C ILE A 425 26.46 -8.87 3.74
N ALA A 426 25.78 -8.25 4.72
CA ALA A 426 24.42 -7.79 4.56
C ALA A 426 24.29 -6.73 3.46
N PHE A 427 25.25 -5.82 3.40
CA PHE A 427 25.34 -4.80 2.36
C PHE A 427 25.49 -5.41 0.95
N ILE A 428 26.37 -6.41 0.80
CA ILE A 428 26.59 -7.13 -0.46
C ILE A 428 25.32 -7.87 -0.88
N VAL A 429 24.65 -8.55 0.05
CA VAL A 429 23.35 -9.20 -0.24
C VAL A 429 22.34 -8.18 -0.75
N ALA A 430 22.23 -7.03 -0.09
CA ALA A 430 21.31 -5.97 -0.49
C ALA A 430 21.65 -5.40 -1.88
N ILE A 431 22.89 -4.96 -2.13
CA ILE A 431 23.29 -4.42 -3.44
C ILE A 431 23.16 -5.45 -4.56
N VAL A 432 23.66 -6.68 -4.36
CA VAL A 432 23.67 -7.68 -5.42
C VAL A 432 22.24 -8.07 -5.80
N THR A 433 21.37 -8.31 -4.81
CA THR A 433 19.97 -8.62 -5.12
C THR A 433 19.24 -7.45 -5.76
N LEU A 434 19.44 -6.23 -5.27
CA LEU A 434 18.84 -5.03 -5.83
C LEU A 434 19.28 -4.79 -7.29
N LEU A 435 20.58 -4.83 -7.59
CA LEU A 435 21.09 -4.60 -8.94
C LEU A 435 20.79 -5.75 -9.89
N VAL A 436 21.04 -7.01 -9.47
CA VAL A 436 20.84 -8.18 -10.34
C VAL A 436 19.37 -8.49 -10.53
N GLN A 437 18.59 -8.64 -9.45
CA GLN A 437 17.17 -8.98 -9.58
C GLN A 437 16.38 -7.78 -10.09
N GLY A 438 16.69 -6.55 -9.67
CA GLY A 438 16.00 -5.34 -10.14
C GLY A 438 16.19 -5.07 -11.64
N SER A 439 17.39 -5.31 -12.19
CA SER A 439 17.63 -5.16 -13.64
C SER A 439 17.07 -6.32 -14.47
N THR A 440 17.01 -7.53 -13.92
CA THR A 440 16.53 -8.72 -14.65
C THR A 440 15.03 -8.97 -14.53
N LEU A 441 14.37 -8.46 -13.49
CA LEU A 441 12.93 -8.62 -13.27
C LEU A 441 12.08 -8.09 -14.45
N PRO A 442 12.35 -6.90 -15.04
CA PRO A 442 11.65 -6.44 -16.23
C PRO A 442 11.74 -7.39 -17.42
N VAL A 443 12.92 -7.98 -17.63
CA VAL A 443 13.17 -8.94 -18.71
C VAL A 443 12.36 -10.21 -18.47
N LEU A 444 12.36 -10.71 -17.24
CA LEU A 444 11.58 -11.89 -16.85
C LEU A 444 10.07 -11.67 -17.05
N ILE A 445 9.54 -10.52 -16.63
CA ILE A 445 8.12 -10.19 -16.79
C ILE A 445 7.73 -10.16 -18.27
N LYS A 446 8.55 -9.51 -19.11
CA LYS A 446 8.34 -9.47 -20.57
C LYS A 446 8.43 -10.85 -21.20
N ALA A 447 9.43 -11.66 -20.82
CA ALA A 447 9.63 -13.01 -21.33
C ALA A 447 8.46 -13.95 -21.00
N LEU A 448 7.90 -13.84 -19.78
CA LEU A 448 6.76 -14.63 -19.36
C LEU A 448 5.42 -14.16 -19.95
N ARG A 449 5.40 -13.03 -20.69
CA ARG A 449 4.20 -12.42 -21.28
C ARG A 449 3.06 -12.33 -20.28
N ILE A 450 3.37 -11.86 -19.07
CA ILE A 450 2.35 -11.60 -18.06
C ILE A 450 1.68 -10.29 -18.44
N VAL A 451 0.55 -10.40 -19.13
CA VAL A 451 -0.31 -9.26 -19.45
C VAL A 451 -1.11 -8.94 -18.19
N GLY A 452 -1.25 -7.65 -17.87
CA GLY A 452 -2.18 -7.18 -16.85
C GLY A 452 -3.63 -7.61 -17.13
N THR A 453 -4.50 -7.41 -16.15
CA THR A 453 -5.96 -7.57 -16.30
C THR A 453 -6.47 -6.83 -17.52
N ASP A 454 -7.45 -7.42 -18.23
CA ASP A 454 -8.04 -6.83 -19.44
C ASP A 454 -8.57 -5.42 -19.14
N SER A 455 -7.93 -4.40 -19.71
CA SER A 455 -8.37 -3.01 -19.58
C SER A 455 -9.82 -2.83 -20.02
N GLY A 456 -10.36 -3.67 -20.92
CA GLY A 456 -11.79 -3.68 -21.27
C GLY A 456 -12.70 -4.08 -20.11
N ALA A 457 -12.32 -5.10 -19.33
CA ALA A 457 -13.10 -5.58 -18.20
C ALA A 457 -13.14 -4.56 -17.06
N ASP A 458 -12.00 -3.96 -16.70
CA ASP A 458 -11.92 -2.92 -15.66
C ASP A 458 -12.79 -1.69 -16.05
N ARG A 459 -12.82 -1.34 -17.34
CA ARG A 459 -13.66 -0.25 -17.86
C ARG A 459 -15.15 -0.55 -17.73
N GLN A 460 -15.57 -1.76 -18.09
CA GLN A 460 -16.96 -2.20 -17.95
C GLN A 460 -17.40 -2.25 -16.48
N GLU A 461 -16.51 -2.73 -15.61
CA GLU A 461 -16.72 -2.76 -14.17
C GLU A 461 -16.89 -1.35 -13.60
N LEU A 462 -16.00 -0.42 -13.97
CA LEU A 462 -16.09 1.00 -13.58
C LEU A 462 -17.37 1.66 -14.08
N ALA A 463 -17.72 1.47 -15.36
CA ALA A 463 -18.95 2.01 -15.93
C ALA A 463 -20.19 1.50 -15.18
N THR A 464 -20.16 0.24 -14.73
CA THR A 464 -21.24 -0.35 -13.94
C THR A 464 -21.32 0.27 -12.55
N LEU A 465 -20.18 0.47 -11.88
CA LEU A 465 -20.12 1.12 -10.58
C LEU A 465 -20.61 2.58 -10.64
N VAL A 466 -20.09 3.37 -11.60
CA VAL A 466 -20.47 4.77 -11.78
C VAL A 466 -21.97 4.89 -12.04
N ARG A 467 -22.55 4.06 -12.92
CA ARG A 467 -24.01 4.06 -13.14
C ARG A 467 -24.80 3.79 -11.86
N GLN A 468 -24.39 2.80 -11.06
CA GLN A 468 -25.08 2.48 -9.80
C GLN A 468 -24.97 3.61 -8.77
N VAL A 469 -23.82 4.26 -8.70
CA VAL A 469 -23.54 5.37 -7.79
C VAL A 469 -24.33 6.61 -8.20
N SER A 470 -24.23 7.04 -9.47
CA SER A 470 -24.95 8.20 -9.99
C SER A 470 -26.47 8.05 -9.95
N ALA A 471 -27.00 6.84 -10.16
CA ALA A 471 -28.44 6.58 -10.01
C ALA A 471 -28.92 6.84 -8.57
N LYS A 472 -28.14 6.44 -7.55
CA LYS A 472 -28.44 6.75 -6.14
C LYS A 472 -28.25 8.24 -5.83
N GLY A 473 -27.28 8.88 -6.46
CA GLY A 473 -27.07 10.32 -6.41
C GLY A 473 -28.31 11.10 -6.87
N LEU A 474 -28.80 10.77 -8.06
CA LEU A 474 -29.99 11.40 -8.65
C LEU A 474 -31.26 11.14 -7.83
N ALA A 475 -31.44 9.93 -7.31
CA ALA A 475 -32.57 9.60 -6.44
C ALA A 475 -32.64 10.45 -5.16
N ALA A 476 -31.53 11.06 -4.74
CA ALA A 476 -31.53 12.00 -3.61
C ALA A 476 -32.27 13.31 -3.89
N LEU A 477 -32.47 13.66 -5.17
CA LEU A 477 -33.24 14.83 -5.62
C LEU A 477 -34.75 14.55 -5.61
N ASP A 478 -35.17 13.28 -5.65
CA ASP A 478 -36.59 12.90 -5.72
C ASP A 478 -37.26 12.82 -4.34
N ASN A 479 -36.59 13.32 -3.29
CA ASN A 479 -37.13 13.35 -1.95
C ASN A 479 -38.24 14.42 -1.84
N PRO A 480 -39.50 14.05 -1.55
CA PRO A 480 -40.62 14.99 -1.52
C PRO A 480 -40.51 16.05 -0.41
N ASN A 481 -39.65 15.84 0.58
CA ASN A 481 -39.38 16.79 1.66
C ASN A 481 -38.12 17.65 1.40
N LEU A 482 -37.65 17.70 0.15
CA LEU A 482 -36.45 18.47 -0.21
C LEU A 482 -36.76 19.97 -0.24
N VAL A 483 -36.44 20.64 0.85
CA VAL A 483 -36.55 22.10 0.99
C VAL A 483 -35.19 22.74 1.24
N GLN A 484 -35.07 23.99 0.86
CA GLN A 484 -33.95 24.87 1.16
C GLN A 484 -33.80 25.07 2.68
N LYS A 485 -32.66 25.61 3.13
CA LYS A 485 -32.42 25.88 4.57
C LYS A 485 -33.46 26.82 5.20
N ASN A 486 -34.08 27.69 4.40
CA ASN A 486 -35.14 28.61 4.81
C ASN A 486 -36.55 27.99 4.72
N GLY A 487 -36.67 26.69 4.37
CA GLY A 487 -37.95 26.00 4.23
C GLY A 487 -38.64 26.18 2.86
N ALA A 488 -38.09 27.00 1.96
CA ALA A 488 -38.64 27.17 0.62
C ALA A 488 -38.34 25.96 -0.29
N PRO A 489 -39.17 25.64 -1.30
CA PRO A 489 -38.84 24.65 -2.31
C PRO A 489 -37.66 25.13 -3.18
N PHE A 490 -36.88 24.20 -3.73
CA PHE A 490 -35.87 24.54 -4.75
C PHE A 490 -36.53 24.87 -6.09
N ASP A 491 -35.89 25.75 -6.88
CA ASP A 491 -36.36 26.08 -8.23
C ASP A 491 -36.33 24.82 -9.13
N PRO A 492 -37.45 24.44 -9.77
CA PRO A 492 -37.51 23.31 -10.69
C PRO A 492 -36.47 23.38 -11.83
N ALA A 493 -36.20 24.56 -12.39
CA ALA A 493 -35.22 24.73 -13.45
C ALA A 493 -33.79 24.44 -12.97
N VAL A 494 -33.49 24.80 -11.71
CA VAL A 494 -32.20 24.48 -11.08
C VAL A 494 -32.10 22.99 -10.78
N MET A 495 -33.18 22.34 -10.32
CA MET A 495 -33.20 20.89 -10.12
C MET A 495 -32.97 20.12 -11.42
N ASP A 496 -33.61 20.54 -12.51
CA ASP A 496 -33.45 19.89 -13.82
C ASP A 496 -32.06 20.12 -14.40
N ARG A 497 -31.48 21.32 -14.21
CA ARG A 497 -30.09 21.59 -14.57
C ARG A 497 -29.12 20.68 -13.80
N VAL A 498 -29.30 20.52 -12.48
CA VAL A 498 -28.47 19.60 -11.67
C VAL A 498 -28.63 18.16 -12.12
N ARG A 499 -29.84 17.71 -12.49
CA ARG A 499 -30.07 16.37 -13.05
C ARG A 499 -29.31 16.18 -14.37
N ALA A 500 -29.43 17.14 -15.29
CA ALA A 500 -28.74 17.10 -16.58
C ALA A 500 -27.21 17.08 -16.40
N ASP A 501 -26.67 17.96 -15.56
CA ASP A 501 -25.23 18.02 -15.27
C ASP A 501 -24.74 16.70 -14.65
N SER A 502 -25.50 16.14 -13.69
CA SER A 502 -25.14 14.88 -13.04
C SER A 502 -25.14 13.69 -14.02
N GLN A 503 -26.07 13.69 -14.99
CA GLN A 503 -26.12 12.67 -16.05
C GLN A 503 -24.96 12.83 -17.03
N LEU A 504 -24.68 14.06 -17.49
CA LEU A 504 -23.56 14.37 -18.38
C LEU A 504 -22.20 14.04 -17.76
N ILE A 505 -22.04 14.31 -16.46
CA ILE A 505 -20.85 13.91 -15.71
C ILE A 505 -20.77 12.38 -15.66
N GLY A 506 -21.86 11.68 -15.32
CA GLY A 506 -21.88 10.21 -15.35
C GLY A 506 -21.52 9.61 -16.73
N GLU A 507 -21.97 10.24 -17.82
CA GLU A 507 -21.68 9.83 -19.19
C GLU A 507 -20.25 10.16 -19.63
N SER A 508 -19.76 11.37 -19.35
CA SER A 508 -18.38 11.76 -19.65
C SER A 508 -17.37 10.95 -18.83
N LEU A 509 -17.67 10.60 -17.59
CA LEU A 509 -16.85 9.67 -16.80
C LEU A 509 -16.86 8.26 -17.40
N ARG A 510 -17.97 7.82 -18.00
CA ARG A 510 -18.05 6.56 -18.74
C ARG A 510 -17.25 6.61 -20.05
N GLU A 511 -17.25 7.74 -20.72
CA GLU A 511 -16.51 7.96 -21.96
C GLU A 511 -15.00 8.07 -21.71
N GLN A 512 -14.58 8.81 -20.68
CA GLN A 512 -13.18 8.84 -20.22
C GLN A 512 -12.68 7.46 -19.79
N ALA A 513 -13.55 6.63 -19.19
CA ALA A 513 -13.19 5.24 -18.94
C ALA A 513 -12.84 4.52 -20.24
N ASN A 514 -13.41 4.87 -21.40
CA ASN A 514 -13.15 4.19 -22.67
C ASN A 514 -11.87 4.64 -23.43
N VAL A 515 -11.26 5.80 -23.12
CA VAL A 515 -10.35 6.52 -24.06
C VAL A 515 -8.87 6.66 -23.59
N ASP A 516 -8.40 5.92 -22.58
CA ASP A 516 -7.00 6.04 -22.06
C ASP A 516 -5.88 5.50 -23.01
N GLU A 517 -5.89 5.88 -24.29
CA GLU A 517 -4.73 5.84 -25.22
C GLU A 517 -4.54 7.11 -26.06
N ALA A 518 -5.34 8.17 -25.88
CA ALA A 518 -5.14 9.44 -26.56
C ALA A 518 -4.85 10.57 -25.56
N GLU A 519 -3.93 11.46 -25.95
CA GLU A 519 -3.65 12.75 -25.29
C GLU A 519 -4.91 13.42 -24.75
N PRO A 520 -4.81 14.21 -23.65
CA PRO A 520 -5.96 14.89 -23.10
C PRO A 520 -6.62 15.72 -24.22
N PRO A 521 -7.92 15.51 -24.52
CA PRO A 521 -8.61 16.47 -25.35
C PRO A 521 -8.56 17.80 -24.61
N GLY A 522 -8.03 18.82 -25.28
CA GLY A 522 -8.15 20.20 -24.84
C GLY A 522 -9.62 20.44 -24.51
N PHE A 523 -9.88 20.76 -23.25
CA PHE A 523 -11.21 21.09 -22.79
C PHE A 523 -11.61 22.36 -23.55
N ALA A 524 -12.45 22.21 -24.58
CA ALA A 524 -13.10 23.36 -25.20
C ALA A 524 -13.92 24.03 -24.11
N GLY A 525 -13.53 25.27 -23.77
CA GLY A 525 -14.18 26.07 -22.76
C GLY A 525 -15.68 26.10 -23.02
N LEU A 526 -16.46 25.76 -22.00
CA LEU A 526 -17.84 26.21 -21.91
C LEU A 526 -17.77 27.72 -21.70
N ASP A 527 -17.77 28.47 -22.80
CA ASP A 527 -18.09 29.89 -22.80
C ASP A 527 -19.56 30.02 -22.36
N THR A 528 -19.76 30.33 -21.08
CA THR A 528 -21.00 30.95 -20.62
C THR A 528 -20.69 32.41 -20.32
N THR A 529 -20.73 33.21 -21.38
CA THR A 529 -20.85 34.67 -21.30
C THR A 529 -22.32 35.02 -21.09
N GLU A 530 -22.74 35.16 -19.84
CA GLU A 530 -23.92 35.95 -19.49
C GLU A 530 -23.48 37.06 -18.54
N GLU A 531 -23.62 38.31 -19.00
CA GLU A 531 -23.30 39.52 -18.24
C GLU A 531 -24.21 39.67 -17.01
N PRO A 532 -23.72 40.26 -15.91
CA PRO A 532 -24.53 40.49 -14.71
C PRO A 532 -25.47 41.68 -14.94
N SER A 533 -26.78 41.41 -14.99
CA SER A 533 -27.80 42.46 -14.82
C SER A 533 -28.00 42.74 -13.34
N ALA A 534 -27.82 44.01 -12.97
CA ALA A 534 -27.94 44.53 -11.62
C ALA A 534 -29.40 44.51 -11.14
N VAL A 535 -29.72 43.79 -10.05
CA VAL A 535 -30.97 43.97 -9.29
C VAL A 535 -30.80 43.63 -7.80
N ASP A 536 -30.94 44.70 -7.02
CA ASP A 536 -31.69 44.90 -5.77
C ASP A 536 -31.48 43.99 -4.53
N ASP A 537 -31.00 44.64 -3.48
CA ASP A 537 -30.89 44.18 -2.10
C ASP A 537 -32.29 44.13 -1.45
N SER A 538 -32.96 42.97 -1.46
CA SER A 538 -33.94 42.66 -0.41
C SER A 538 -34.16 41.15 -0.19
N ALA A 539 -34.06 40.76 1.09
CA ALA A 539 -34.50 39.49 1.69
C ALA A 539 -34.03 38.16 1.06
N ALA A 540 -32.83 37.71 1.45
CA ALA A 540 -32.43 36.32 1.73
C ALA A 540 -32.95 35.18 0.82
N THR A 541 -32.96 35.38 -0.49
CA THR A 541 -33.22 34.31 -1.47
C THR A 541 -31.88 33.81 -1.99
N ILE A 542 -31.57 32.54 -1.73
CA ILE A 542 -30.35 31.88 -2.22
C ILE A 542 -30.36 31.96 -3.76
N GLY A 543 -29.36 32.61 -4.36
CA GLY A 543 -29.27 32.78 -5.81
C GLY A 543 -29.20 31.44 -6.56
N PRO A 544 -29.55 31.38 -7.86
CA PRO A 544 -29.60 30.12 -8.63
C PRO A 544 -28.31 29.30 -8.57
N HIS A 545 -27.14 29.96 -8.58
CA HIS A 545 -25.84 29.30 -8.44
C HIS A 545 -25.64 28.64 -7.07
N GLN A 546 -26.04 29.31 -5.99
CA GLN A 546 -25.96 28.74 -4.65
C GLN A 546 -26.97 27.59 -4.44
N GLN A 547 -28.14 27.66 -5.07
CA GLN A 547 -29.11 26.56 -5.09
C GLN A 547 -28.55 25.34 -5.84
N HIS A 548 -27.99 25.55 -7.04
CA HIS A 548 -27.34 24.51 -7.85
C HIS A 548 -26.22 23.82 -7.06
N ARG A 549 -25.32 24.60 -6.47
CA ARG A 549 -24.22 24.10 -5.64
C ARG A 549 -24.72 23.26 -4.47
N THR A 550 -25.75 23.74 -3.76
CA THR A 550 -26.34 23.02 -2.62
C THR A 550 -26.90 21.66 -3.03
N LEU A 551 -27.62 21.63 -4.16
CA LEU A 551 -28.18 20.41 -4.72
C LEU A 551 -27.08 19.46 -5.22
N ARG A 552 -26.05 19.95 -5.91
CA ARG A 552 -24.94 19.11 -6.40
C ARG A 552 -24.13 18.51 -5.25
N LEU A 553 -23.83 19.28 -4.19
CA LEU A 553 -23.19 18.74 -2.98
C LEU A 553 -24.04 17.65 -2.31
N ARG A 554 -25.38 17.74 -2.39
CA ARG A 554 -26.27 16.71 -1.87
C ARG A 554 -26.22 15.44 -2.72
N VAL A 555 -26.20 15.58 -4.05
CA VAL A 555 -26.01 14.46 -4.98
C VAL A 555 -24.68 13.76 -4.70
N LEU A 556 -23.57 14.52 -4.60
CA LEU A 556 -22.25 13.96 -4.29
C LEU A 556 -22.19 13.22 -2.95
N ARG A 557 -22.90 13.71 -1.91
CA ARG A 557 -23.00 12.99 -0.63
C ARG A 557 -23.71 11.64 -0.80
N ALA A 558 -24.81 11.61 -1.55
CA ALA A 558 -25.54 10.37 -1.83
C ALA A 558 -24.71 9.40 -2.70
N GLU A 559 -23.95 9.92 -3.67
CA GLU A 559 -23.00 9.13 -4.46
C GLU A 559 -21.89 8.54 -3.58
N ARG A 560 -21.35 9.31 -2.64
CA ARG A 560 -20.36 8.83 -1.67
C ARG A 560 -20.92 7.73 -0.78
N ASP A 561 -22.14 7.88 -0.27
CA ASP A 561 -22.79 6.86 0.56
C ASP A 561 -23.03 5.57 -0.24
N ALA A 562 -23.44 5.70 -1.50
CA ALA A 562 -23.58 4.59 -2.43
C ALA A 562 -22.24 3.86 -2.67
N LEU A 563 -21.14 4.63 -2.82
CA LEU A 563 -19.80 4.10 -3.00
C LEU A 563 -19.32 3.34 -1.74
N LEU A 564 -19.62 3.85 -0.55
CA LEU A 564 -19.32 3.17 0.72
C LEU A 564 -20.09 1.86 0.88
N GLU A 565 -21.37 1.82 0.46
CA GLU A 565 -22.12 0.56 0.42
C GLU A 565 -21.53 -0.44 -0.57
N ALA A 566 -21.16 0.00 -1.78
CA ALA A 566 -20.50 -0.84 -2.78
C ALA A 566 -19.14 -1.38 -2.29
N ARG A 567 -18.39 -0.58 -1.51
CA ARG A 567 -17.17 -1.03 -0.84
C ARG A 567 -17.46 -2.10 0.22
N ALA A 568 -18.53 -1.94 1.00
CA ALA A 568 -18.89 -2.87 2.06
C ALA A 568 -19.30 -4.26 1.52
N THR A 569 -19.87 -4.33 0.32
CA THR A 569 -20.19 -5.61 -0.34
C THR A 569 -18.96 -6.29 -0.93
N GLY A 570 -17.91 -5.53 -1.28
CA GLY A 570 -16.71 -6.04 -1.94
C GLY A 570 -16.98 -6.57 -3.35
N ALA A 571 -18.09 -6.15 -3.96
CA ALA A 571 -18.56 -6.61 -5.26
C ALA A 571 -17.72 -6.08 -6.43
N PHE A 572 -17.05 -4.95 -6.22
CA PHE A 572 -16.18 -4.32 -7.20
C PHE A 572 -14.71 -4.45 -6.78
N SER A 573 -13.81 -4.50 -7.76
CA SER A 573 -12.37 -4.48 -7.54
C SER A 573 -11.91 -3.19 -6.84
N SER A 574 -10.89 -3.28 -5.99
CA SER A 574 -10.44 -2.12 -5.21
C SER A 574 -9.89 -0.99 -6.09
N ARG A 575 -9.33 -1.31 -7.26
CA ARG A 575 -8.85 -0.30 -8.22
C ARG A 575 -10.00 0.49 -8.83
N VAL A 576 -11.07 -0.19 -9.25
CA VAL A 576 -12.27 0.46 -9.77
C VAL A 576 -12.92 1.32 -8.69
N MET A 577 -12.97 0.81 -7.46
CA MET A 577 -13.44 1.55 -6.29
C MET A 577 -12.60 2.80 -5.99
N GLU A 578 -11.28 2.70 -6.07
CA GLU A 578 -10.37 3.83 -5.87
C GLU A 578 -10.48 4.87 -6.98
N ARG A 579 -10.60 4.42 -8.24
CA ARG A 579 -10.81 5.32 -9.40
C ARG A 579 -12.15 6.05 -9.29
N ALA A 580 -13.23 5.35 -8.93
CA ALA A 580 -14.53 5.97 -8.64
C ALA A 580 -14.47 6.98 -7.50
N GLN A 581 -13.79 6.66 -6.41
CA GLN A 581 -13.61 7.58 -5.30
C GLN A 581 -12.83 8.83 -5.73
N HIS A 582 -11.75 8.67 -6.50
CA HIS A 582 -10.94 9.79 -6.96
C HIS A 582 -11.73 10.75 -7.87
N MET A 583 -12.61 10.23 -8.72
CA MET A 583 -13.47 11.06 -9.57
C MET A 583 -14.43 11.92 -8.73
N ILE A 584 -15.09 11.33 -7.73
CA ILE A 584 -15.96 12.05 -6.79
C ILE A 584 -15.17 13.07 -5.97
N ASP A 585 -13.96 12.71 -5.51
CA ASP A 585 -13.10 13.58 -4.71
C ASP A 585 -12.69 14.84 -5.50
N LEU A 586 -12.34 14.69 -6.78
CA LEU A 586 -12.00 15.82 -7.64
C LEU A 586 -13.18 16.78 -7.80
N GLU A 587 -14.38 16.24 -8.00
CA GLU A 587 -15.58 17.06 -8.16
C GLU A 587 -15.97 17.79 -6.88
N GLU A 588 -15.94 17.08 -5.73
CA GLU A 588 -16.16 17.68 -4.42
C GLU A 588 -15.14 18.80 -4.16
N SER A 589 -13.87 18.61 -4.55
CA SER A 589 -12.84 19.63 -4.37
C SER A 589 -13.06 20.87 -5.23
N ARG A 590 -13.52 20.73 -6.48
CA ARG A 590 -13.86 21.87 -7.37
C ARG A 590 -15.00 22.71 -6.81
N LEU A 591 -16.07 22.07 -6.32
CA LEU A 591 -17.23 22.77 -5.75
C LEU A 591 -16.94 23.42 -4.39
N ALA A 592 -15.90 22.96 -3.69
CA ALA A 592 -15.44 23.55 -2.44
C ALA A 592 -14.54 24.78 -2.68
N GLN A 593 -13.71 24.80 -3.71
CA GLN A 593 -12.85 25.96 -4.01
C GLN A 593 -13.65 27.21 -4.39
N LEU A 594 -14.73 27.03 -5.16
CA LEU A 594 -15.66 28.11 -5.52
C LEU A 594 -16.39 28.74 -4.31
N SER A 595 -16.16 28.26 -3.08
CA SER A 595 -16.76 28.82 -1.87
C SER A 595 -15.89 29.80 -1.12
N ASP A 596 -14.58 29.68 -1.29
CA ASP A 596 -13.61 30.53 -0.59
C ASP A 596 -13.34 31.82 -1.39
N ASP A 597 -13.59 31.81 -2.71
CA ASP A 597 -13.47 32.98 -3.59
C ASP A 597 -14.69 33.93 -3.53
N ASP A 598 -15.79 33.53 -2.86
CA ASP A 598 -17.03 34.31 -2.68
C ASP A 598 -17.04 35.13 -1.35
N PHE A 599 -15.89 35.30 -0.68
CA PHE A 599 -15.76 36.04 0.59
C PHE A 599 -14.80 37.22 0.52
#